data_AF-F8E1B7-F1
#
_entry.id   AF-F8E1B7-F1
#
_cell.length_a   1.000
_cell.length_b   1.000
_cell.length_c   1.000
_cell.angle_alpha   90.00
_cell.angle_beta   90.00
_cell.angle_gamma   90.00
#
_symmetry.space_group_name_H-M   'P 1'
#
loop_
_entity.id
_entity.type
_entity.pdbx_description
1 polymer ?
#
loop_
_entity_poly.entity_id
_entity_poly.type
_entity_poly.pdbx_seq_one_letter_code
_entity_poly.pdbx_strand_id
1 'polypeptide(L)'
;MAATRSDSQTVVGDSMAEAILGDAKAVAIEEGVEDPELVLREGSPVEALIAVTTEEKADLLVVGNRGINSLTGRLLGSVPADAARQAQCDVMIVHTVA
;
A
#
# COMPACT_ATOMS: atom_id res chain seq x y z
N MET A 1 19.90 0.28 -0.86
CA MET A 1 19.31 1.47 -1.50
C MET A 1 18.26 0.98 -2.48
N ALA A 2 17.02 0.83 -2.03
CA ALA A 2 15.93 0.39 -2.89
C ALA A 2 15.67 1.50 -3.92
N ALA A 3 15.81 1.17 -5.21
CA ALA A 3 15.55 2.14 -6.27
C ALA A 3 14.06 2.49 -6.26
N THR A 4 13.74 3.73 -5.88
CA THR A 4 12.42 4.33 -6.01
C THR A 4 11.98 4.22 -7.47
N ARG A 5 10.82 3.60 -7.74
CA ARG A 5 10.35 3.35 -9.12
C ARG A 5 9.89 4.64 -9.78
N SER A 6 9.88 4.65 -11.11
CA SER A 6 9.46 5.80 -11.93
C SER A 6 8.03 6.30 -11.64
N ASP A 7 7.15 5.45 -11.11
CA ASP A 7 5.75 5.80 -10.82
C ASP A 7 5.50 6.09 -9.34
N SER A 8 6.50 5.89 -8.46
CA SER A 8 6.40 6.35 -7.07
C SER A 8 6.72 7.84 -7.03
N GLN A 9 5.73 8.63 -6.66
CA GLN A 9 5.94 10.04 -6.39
C GLN A 9 6.44 10.21 -4.96
N THR A 10 7.57 10.89 -4.81
CA THR A 10 8.01 11.34 -3.49
C THR A 10 7.04 12.43 -3.03
N VAL A 11 6.30 12.15 -1.96
CA VAL A 11 5.49 13.16 -1.29
C VAL A 11 6.42 13.98 -0.39
N VAL A 12 6.42 15.30 -0.56
CA VAL A 12 7.23 16.22 0.25
C VAL A 12 6.32 16.91 1.26
N GLY A 13 6.54 16.62 2.55
CA GLY A 13 5.63 17.01 3.63
C GLY A 13 4.39 16.10 3.72
N ASP A 14 3.56 16.32 4.73
CA ASP A 14 2.51 15.35 5.07
C ASP A 14 1.15 15.65 4.43
N SER A 15 0.93 16.89 3.96
CA SER A 15 -0.39 17.37 3.54
C SER A 15 -1.04 16.56 2.41
N MET A 16 -0.25 16.11 1.42
CA MET A 16 -0.78 15.27 0.34
C MET A 16 -1.06 13.84 0.81
N ALA A 17 -0.24 13.29 1.70
CA ALA A 17 -0.46 11.97 2.28
C ALA A 17 -1.72 11.97 3.18
N GLU A 18 -1.89 13.01 4.00
CA GLU A 18 -3.09 13.24 4.81
C GLU A 18 -4.35 13.37 3.96
N ALA A 19 -4.28 14.10 2.83
CA ALA A 19 -5.41 14.21 1.91
C ALA A 19 -5.81 12.85 1.32
N ILE A 20 -4.83 12.04 0.88
CA ILE A 20 -5.08 10.69 0.36
C ILE A 20 -5.71 9.79 1.42
N LEU A 21 -5.24 9.84 2.67
CA LEU A 21 -5.82 9.11 3.78
C LEU A 21 -7.26 9.59 4.09
N GLY A 22 -7.51 10.89 3.99
CA GLY A 22 -8.85 11.48 4.15
C GLY A 22 -9.84 10.97 3.09
N ASP A 23 -9.43 10.96 1.81
CA ASP A 23 -10.25 10.44 0.72
C ASP A 23 -10.51 8.93 0.91
N ALA A 24 -9.50 8.15 1.31
CA ALA A 24 -9.65 6.73 1.59
C ALA A 24 -10.60 6.45 2.78
N LYS A 25 -10.55 7.26 3.85
CA LYS A 25 -11.49 7.18 4.98
C LYS A 25 -12.92 7.38 4.53
N ALA A 26 -13.16 8.38 3.69
CA ALA A 26 -14.50 8.67 3.18
C ALA A 26 -15.07 7.48 2.41
N VAL A 27 -14.29 6.88 1.50
CA VAL A 27 -14.69 5.68 0.75
C VAL A 27 -14.96 4.50 1.69
N ALA A 28 -14.08 4.24 2.67
CA ALA A 28 -14.28 3.13 3.61
C ALA A 28 -15.58 3.27 4.42
N ILE A 29 -15.90 4.49 4.87
CA ILE A 29 -17.14 4.78 5.59
C ILE A 29 -18.36 4.59 4.68
N GLU A 30 -18.29 5.05 3.43
CA GLU A 30 -19.36 4.86 2.44
C GLU A 30 -19.64 3.37 2.19
N GLU A 31 -18.61 2.54 2.20
CA GLU A 31 -18.70 1.08 2.07
C GLU A 31 -19.03 0.35 3.39
N GLY A 32 -19.31 1.10 4.47
CA GLY A 32 -19.83 0.56 5.73
C GLY A 32 -18.79 0.25 6.82
N VAL A 33 -17.55 0.72 6.69
CA VAL A 33 -16.55 0.65 7.77
C VAL A 33 -16.84 1.74 8.81
N GLU A 34 -17.20 1.35 10.04
CA GLU A 34 -17.70 2.29 11.06
C GLU A 34 -16.63 3.26 11.59
N ASP A 35 -15.41 2.78 11.87
CA ASP A 35 -14.32 3.61 12.38
C ASP A 35 -12.96 3.20 11.79
N PRO A 36 -12.68 3.61 10.53
CA PRO A 36 -11.38 3.34 9.93
C PRO A 36 -10.29 4.19 10.60
N GLU A 37 -9.28 3.51 11.13
CA GLU A 37 -8.05 4.13 11.61
C GLU A 37 -7.16 4.55 10.44
N LEU A 38 -6.61 5.76 10.53
CA LEU A 38 -5.70 6.30 9.53
C LEU A 38 -4.28 6.29 10.05
N VAL A 39 -3.40 5.68 9.28
CA VAL A 39 -1.99 5.51 9.64
C VAL A 39 -1.12 6.14 8.56
N LEU A 40 -0.40 7.20 8.93
CA LEU A 40 0.67 7.80 8.12
C LEU A 40 2.01 7.21 8.57
N ARG A 41 2.79 6.70 7.61
CA ARG A 41 4.13 6.14 7.86
C ARG A 41 5.09 6.56 6.76
N GLU A 42 6.26 7.01 7.17
CA GLU A 42 7.36 7.34 6.27
C GLU A 42 8.12 6.08 5.83
N GLY A 43 8.79 6.16 4.68
CA GLY A 43 9.65 5.09 4.16
C GLY A 43 9.25 4.63 2.77
N SER A 44 9.88 3.55 2.29
CA SER A 44 9.44 2.95 1.04
C SER A 44 8.09 2.24 1.23
N PRO A 45 7.23 2.17 0.20
CA PRO A 45 5.87 1.64 0.37
C PRO A 45 5.81 0.24 0.99
N VAL A 46 6.72 -0.65 0.58
CA VAL A 46 6.73 -2.03 1.09
C VAL A 46 7.18 -2.05 2.55
N GLU A 47 8.23 -1.32 2.91
CA GLU A 47 8.70 -1.24 4.31
C GLU A 47 7.61 -0.67 5.23
N ALA A 48 6.94 0.40 4.81
CA ALA A 48 5.86 1.00 5.58
C ALA A 48 4.68 0.04 5.79
N LEU A 49 4.23 -0.66 4.73
CA LEU A 49 3.13 -1.64 4.85
C LEU A 49 3.50 -2.81 5.76
N ILE A 50 4.73 -3.34 5.67
CA ILE A 50 5.19 -4.44 6.51
C ILE A 50 5.31 -4.02 7.97
N ALA A 51 5.81 -2.80 8.23
CA ALA A 51 5.88 -2.26 9.59
C ALA A 51 4.50 -2.17 10.23
N VAL A 52 3.53 -1.53 9.55
CA VAL A 52 2.15 -1.36 10.08
C VAL A 52 1.49 -2.71 10.34
N THR A 53 1.54 -3.63 9.38
CA THR A 53 0.92 -4.97 9.55
C THR A 53 1.54 -5.76 10.70
N THR A 54 2.84 -5.59 10.96
CA THR A 54 3.53 -6.24 12.09
C THR A 54 3.17 -5.59 13.42
N GLU A 55 3.17 -4.26 13.49
CA GLU A 55 2.85 -3.48 14.68
C GLU A 55 1.41 -3.72 15.14
N GLU A 56 0.46 -3.70 14.20
CA GLU A 56 -0.96 -3.91 14.45
C GLU A 56 -1.36 -5.40 14.51
N LYS A 57 -0.41 -6.32 14.26
CA LYS A 57 -0.67 -7.77 14.15
C LYS A 57 -1.85 -8.07 13.21
N ALA A 58 -1.85 -7.41 12.06
CA ALA A 58 -2.92 -7.53 11.08
C ALA A 58 -3.04 -8.98 10.57
N ASP A 59 -4.27 -9.49 10.46
CA ASP A 59 -4.52 -10.81 9.88
C ASP A 59 -4.48 -10.80 8.34
N LEU A 60 -4.74 -9.65 7.72
CA LEU A 60 -4.84 -9.47 6.27
C LEU A 60 -4.30 -8.11 5.80
N LEU A 61 -3.41 -8.13 4.81
CA LEU A 61 -2.99 -6.97 4.04
C LEU A 61 -3.70 -6.93 2.68
N VAL A 62 -4.39 -5.83 2.37
CA VAL A 62 -5.08 -5.62 1.09
C VAL A 62 -4.32 -4.60 0.24
N VAL A 63 -4.00 -4.96 -1.00
CA VAL A 63 -3.29 -4.08 -1.95
C VAL A 63 -3.86 -4.24 -3.37
N GLY A 64 -3.77 -3.19 -4.19
CA GLY A 64 -4.14 -3.27 -5.60
C GLY A 64 -3.10 -4.01 -6.46
N ASN A 65 -3.50 -4.53 -7.63
CA ASN A 65 -2.65 -5.29 -8.55
C ASN A 65 -1.76 -4.44 -9.49
N ARG A 66 -1.74 -3.11 -9.34
CA ARG A 66 -0.96 -2.23 -10.22
C ARG A 66 0.52 -2.61 -10.20
N GLY A 67 1.08 -2.81 -11.39
CA GLY A 67 2.50 -3.15 -11.58
C GLY A 67 2.80 -4.65 -11.60
N ILE A 68 1.88 -5.56 -11.27
CA ILE A 68 2.17 -7.02 -11.31
C ILE A 68 2.36 -7.52 -12.75
N ASN A 69 1.55 -7.04 -13.67
CA ASN A 69 1.47 -7.57 -15.04
C ASN A 69 2.31 -6.79 -16.06
N SER A 70 2.96 -5.69 -15.67
CA SER A 70 3.83 -4.95 -16.60
C SER A 70 5.17 -5.69 -16.79
N LEU A 71 5.73 -5.64 -18.01
CA LEU A 71 7.07 -6.19 -18.30
C LEU A 71 8.11 -5.64 -17.31
N THR A 72 8.05 -4.33 -17.05
CA THR A 72 8.88 -3.65 -16.05
C THR A 72 8.66 -4.19 -14.64
N GLY A 73 7.42 -4.45 -14.24
CA GLY A 73 7.09 -4.94 -12.91
C GLY A 73 7.50 -6.40 -12.65
N ARG A 74 7.60 -7.22 -13.72
CA ARG A 74 8.17 -8.56 -13.63
C ARG A 74 9.69 -8.55 -13.45
N LEU A 75 10.38 -7.57 -14.04
CA LEU A 75 11.84 -7.43 -13.99
C LEU A 75 12.34 -6.69 -12.74
N LEU A 76 11.64 -5.63 -12.33
CA LEU A 76 12.04 -4.75 -11.23
C LEU A 76 11.23 -4.98 -9.95
N GLY A 77 10.23 -5.87 -9.98
CA GLY A 77 9.25 -6.12 -8.90
C GLY A 77 8.01 -5.24 -8.98
N SER A 78 7.06 -5.43 -8.06
CA SER A 78 5.90 -4.55 -7.86
C SER A 78 5.58 -4.45 -6.37
N VAL A 79 5.04 -3.33 -5.87
CA VAL A 79 4.62 -3.21 -4.46
C VAL A 79 3.75 -4.40 -4.02
N PRO A 80 2.69 -4.80 -4.74
CA PRO A 80 1.89 -5.93 -4.31
C PRO A 80 2.63 -7.28 -4.37
N ALA A 81 3.52 -7.51 -5.34
CA ALA A 81 4.34 -8.73 -5.37
C ALA A 81 5.40 -8.76 -4.26
N ASP A 82 5.96 -7.60 -3.92
CA ASP A 82 6.98 -7.43 -2.89
C ASP A 82 6.37 -7.52 -1.49
N ALA A 83 5.15 -7.00 -1.30
CA ALA A 83 4.35 -7.15 -0.09
C ALA A 83 3.92 -8.61 0.12
N ALA A 84 3.37 -9.28 -0.91
CA ALA A 84 2.98 -10.69 -0.84
C ALA A 84 4.14 -11.64 -0.48
N ARG A 85 5.38 -11.26 -0.81
CA ARG A 85 6.56 -12.04 -0.48
C ARG A 85 7.09 -11.80 0.93
N GLN A 86 6.81 -10.64 1.53
CA GLN A 86 7.43 -10.19 2.78
C GLN A 86 6.46 -10.13 3.97
N ALA A 87 5.16 -10.02 3.72
CA ALA A 87 4.16 -9.95 4.78
C ALA A 87 4.17 -11.23 5.63
N GLN A 88 3.95 -11.03 6.93
CA GLN A 88 3.79 -12.13 7.90
C GLN A 88 2.32 -12.54 8.09
N CYS A 89 1.41 -11.90 7.35
CA CYS A 89 -0.02 -12.15 7.34
C CYS A 89 -0.51 -12.46 5.92
N ASP A 90 -1.78 -12.83 5.79
CA ASP A 90 -2.36 -13.10 4.48
C ASP A 90 -2.34 -11.82 3.63
N VAL A 91 -2.17 -11.98 2.31
CA VAL A 91 -2.16 -10.84 1.38
C VAL A 91 -3.24 -11.04 0.31
N MET A 92 -4.21 -10.13 0.27
CA MET A 92 -5.22 -10.06 -0.78
C MET A 92 -4.81 -9.02 -1.83
N ILE A 93 -4.55 -9.49 -3.04
CA ILE A 93 -4.25 -8.64 -4.20
C ILE A 93 -5.53 -8.42 -5.00
N VAL A 94 -6.04 -7.19 -4.99
CA VAL A 94 -7.29 -6.80 -5.64
C VAL A 94 -7.04 -6.37 -7.09
N HIS A 95 -7.88 -6.84 -8.02
CA HIS A 95 -7.84 -6.42 -9.41
C HIS A 95 -8.40 -4.99 -9.58
N THR A 96 -7.50 -4.02 -9.74
CA THR A 96 -7.80 -2.56 -9.73
C THR A 96 -7.47 -1.86 -11.05
N VAL A 97 -6.67 -2.49 -11.91
CA VAL A 97 -6.34 -1.98 -13.25
C VAL A 97 -6.67 -3.05 -14.28
N ALA A 98 -7.25 -2.62 -15.41
CA ALA A 98 -7.57 -3.46 -16.56
C ALA A 98 -6.31 -3.92 -17.31
#